data_AF-A0A6A6VT68-F1
#
_entry.id   AF-A0A6A6VT68-F1
#
_cell.length_a   1.000
_cell.length_b   1.000
_cell.length_c   1.000
_cell.angle_alpha   90.00
_cell.angle_beta   90.00
_cell.angle_gamma   90.00
#
_symmetry.space_group_name_H-M   'P 1'
#
loop_
_entity.id
_entity.type
_entity.pdbx_description
1 polymer ?
#
loop_
_entity_poly.entity_id
_entity_poly.type
_entity_poly.pdbx_seq_one_letter_code
_entity_poly.pdbx_strand_id
1 'polypeptide(L)'
;MSSKSSPNVSDNLAKLSAYGILVCHKATIPADVAALIKSFEEQIQGLGKNTPEKVAEVYQQAYYSKNEDEGISYLAKLLLPRGEIAHKKKGTSLITTKPELNLKETWVPITGSKTIKTYFGSLFRPKPDHAAGYVSASDAERVSVAAPFTGEEEALLNRMKLADQIHFPFFTAQWKSQGGAESHLHARVQGARDGATIINHMNKFFVAAAHNTKPVDTCHFSMTCDMDSVQLYVHWRDISSEGLERYHMELIKRTWLEEPTEVKDYKRVLRNIVHWATTTRLENIRCALVKLRNVNASRLRSTSNSPMKNMPSVTASSPSSSSSRIPPVPAPGLGTLPTFHQLSPPLSIDVGVKKRRMDEG
;
A
#
# COMPACT_ATOMS: atom_id res chain seq x y z
N MET A 1 19.39 26.93 -21.72
CA MET A 1 19.65 26.19 -20.47
C MET A 1 18.97 24.83 -20.59
N SER A 2 19.74 23.77 -20.81
CA SER A 2 19.21 22.40 -20.95
C SER A 2 18.93 21.85 -19.56
N SER A 3 17.66 21.57 -19.23
CA SER A 3 17.30 20.90 -17.99
C SER A 3 17.82 19.47 -18.05
N LYS A 4 18.93 19.19 -17.37
CA LYS A 4 19.38 17.80 -17.14
C LYS A 4 18.27 17.08 -16.39
N SER A 5 17.54 16.18 -17.07
CA SER A 5 16.66 15.24 -16.40
C SER A 5 17.54 14.37 -15.50
N SER A 6 17.34 14.49 -14.20
CA SER A 6 18.00 13.59 -13.25
C SER A 6 17.69 12.15 -13.65
N PRO A 7 18.68 11.23 -13.64
CA PRO A 7 18.45 9.83 -13.96
C PRO A 7 17.32 9.30 -13.07
N ASN A 8 16.42 8.52 -13.66
CA ASN A 8 15.25 7.97 -13.00
C ASN A 8 15.70 6.84 -12.07
N VAL A 9 16.29 7.19 -10.92
CA VAL A 9 16.84 6.23 -9.95
C VAL A 9 15.68 5.49 -9.29
N SER A 10 15.64 4.17 -9.46
CA SER A 10 14.66 3.28 -8.83
C SER A 10 14.55 3.53 -7.33
N ASP A 11 13.35 3.34 -6.78
CA ASP A 11 13.18 3.42 -5.33
C ASP A 11 14.08 2.40 -4.64
N ASN A 12 14.69 2.80 -3.53
CA ASN A 12 15.52 1.97 -2.68
C ASN A 12 15.19 2.25 -1.21
N LEU A 13 15.73 1.45 -0.29
CA LEU A 13 15.43 1.57 1.15
C LEU A 13 15.75 2.96 1.72
N ALA A 14 16.83 3.60 1.28
CA ALA A 14 17.20 4.94 1.74
C ALA A 14 16.16 5.99 1.32
N LYS A 15 15.72 5.92 0.05
CA LYS A 15 14.63 6.76 -0.46
C LYS A 15 13.32 6.51 0.27
N LEU A 16 12.92 5.24 0.46
CA LEU A 16 11.72 4.90 1.22
C LEU A 16 11.75 5.47 2.65
N SER A 17 12.87 5.30 3.36
CA SER A 17 13.05 5.81 4.72
C SER A 17 12.93 7.35 4.78
N ALA A 18 13.48 8.06 3.80
CA ALA A 18 13.35 9.52 3.69
C ALA A 18 11.89 9.99 3.47
N TYR A 19 11.03 9.11 2.95
CA TYR A 19 9.58 9.32 2.82
C TYR A 19 8.79 8.77 4.01
N GLY A 20 9.45 8.35 5.09
CA GLY A 20 8.81 7.80 6.28
C GLY A 20 8.35 6.34 6.12
N ILE A 21 8.75 5.65 5.06
CA ILE A 21 8.42 4.24 4.80
C ILE A 21 9.55 3.36 5.34
N LEU A 22 9.27 2.58 6.37
CA LEU A 22 10.24 1.80 7.16
C LEU A 22 10.01 0.30 6.92
N VAL A 23 11.05 -0.41 6.47
CA VAL A 23 10.95 -1.80 6.03
C VAL A 23 11.79 -2.70 6.93
N CYS A 24 11.13 -3.62 7.65
CA CYS A 24 11.75 -4.57 8.58
C CYS A 24 12.65 -3.91 9.63
N HIS A 25 12.19 -2.80 10.20
CA HIS A 25 12.91 -2.05 11.23
C HIS A 25 12.72 -2.62 12.64
N LYS A 26 12.02 -3.76 12.78
CA LYS A 26 11.64 -4.36 14.07
C LYS A 26 10.81 -3.39 14.92
N ALA A 27 9.97 -2.60 14.26
CA ALA A 27 9.04 -1.73 14.96
C ALA A 27 8.05 -2.57 15.78
N THR A 28 7.65 -2.06 16.94
CA THR A 28 6.62 -2.73 17.75
C THR A 28 5.28 -2.67 17.00
N ILE A 29 4.74 -3.84 16.66
CA ILE A 29 3.43 -3.94 16.00
C ILE A 29 2.36 -3.47 17.00
N PRO A 30 1.42 -2.59 16.60
CA PRO A 30 0.32 -2.15 17.46
C PRO A 30 -0.45 -3.34 18.04
N ALA A 31 -0.88 -3.23 19.30
CA ALA A 31 -1.45 -4.36 20.04
C ALA A 31 -2.68 -4.99 19.38
N ASP A 32 -3.54 -4.16 18.77
CA ASP A 32 -4.73 -4.59 18.01
C ASP A 32 -4.36 -5.31 16.71
N VAL A 33 -3.34 -4.84 16.00
CA VAL A 33 -2.78 -5.50 14.80
C VAL A 33 -2.10 -6.82 15.18
N ALA A 34 -1.33 -6.85 16.28
CA ALA A 34 -0.68 -8.05 16.77
C ALA A 34 -1.70 -9.12 17.19
N ALA A 35 -2.79 -8.71 17.86
CA ALA A 35 -3.90 -9.60 18.20
C ALA A 35 -4.59 -10.15 16.95
N LEU A 36 -4.77 -9.32 15.91
CA LEU A 36 -5.31 -9.76 14.62
C LEU A 36 -4.40 -10.83 13.98
N ILE A 37 -3.10 -10.58 13.89
CA ILE A 37 -2.13 -11.53 13.31
C ILE A 37 -2.17 -12.86 14.07
N LYS A 38 -2.13 -12.82 15.40
CA LYS A 38 -2.22 -14.02 16.25
C LYS A 38 -3.51 -14.80 15.97
N SER A 39 -4.64 -14.11 15.81
CA SER A 39 -5.91 -14.76 15.48
C SER A 39 -5.87 -15.51 14.14
N PHE A 40 -5.05 -15.07 13.19
CA PHE A 40 -4.88 -15.76 11.90
C PHE A 40 -4.10 -17.07 12.01
N GLU A 41 -3.33 -17.27 13.07
CA GLU A 41 -2.61 -18.53 13.32
C GLU A 41 -3.52 -19.53 14.05
N GLU A 42 -4.37 -19.03 14.94
CA GLU A 42 -5.25 -19.83 15.80
C GLU A 42 -6.54 -20.28 15.09
N GLN A 43 -7.11 -19.45 14.21
CA GLN A 43 -8.34 -19.78 13.51
C GLN A 43 -8.15 -20.93 12.51
N ILE A 44 -8.91 -22.01 12.70
CA ILE A 44 -8.88 -23.18 11.82
C ILE A 44 -9.93 -23.00 10.71
N GLN A 45 -9.63 -22.15 9.73
CA GLN A 45 -10.32 -22.22 8.44
C GLN A 45 -9.80 -23.43 7.66
N GLY A 46 -10.69 -24.21 7.04
CA GLY A 46 -10.29 -25.34 6.20
C GLY A 46 -9.40 -24.89 5.03
N LEU A 47 -8.52 -25.76 4.52
CA LEU A 47 -7.53 -25.41 3.49
C LEU A 47 -8.15 -25.06 2.12
N GLY A 48 -9.41 -25.43 1.91
CA GLY A 48 -10.08 -25.28 0.62
C GLY A 48 -9.69 -26.37 -0.37
N LYS A 49 -9.93 -26.11 -1.66
CA LYS A 49 -9.78 -27.13 -2.71
C LYS A 49 -8.35 -27.26 -3.27
N ASN A 50 -7.51 -26.24 -3.09
CA ASN A 50 -6.11 -26.34 -3.49
C ASN A 50 -5.36 -26.94 -2.32
N THR A 51 -4.81 -28.13 -2.46
CA THR A 51 -4.07 -28.76 -1.37
C THR A 51 -2.62 -28.24 -1.33
N PRO A 52 -1.93 -28.26 -0.18
CA PRO A 52 -0.52 -27.91 -0.08
C PRO A 52 0.37 -28.74 -1.01
N GLU A 53 0.01 -30.00 -1.23
CA GLU A 53 0.71 -30.93 -2.13
C GLU A 53 0.69 -30.43 -3.57
N LYS A 54 -0.42 -29.80 -4.01
CA LYS A 54 -0.48 -29.22 -5.36
C LYS A 54 0.46 -28.02 -5.52
N VAL A 55 0.74 -27.28 -4.44
CA VAL A 55 1.74 -26.22 -4.48
C VAL A 55 3.13 -26.82 -4.59
N ALA A 56 3.46 -27.82 -3.77
CA ALA A 56 4.76 -28.49 -3.82
C ALA A 56 5.02 -29.15 -5.20
N GLU A 57 4.00 -29.76 -5.81
CA GLU A 57 4.07 -30.33 -7.15
C GLU A 57 4.37 -29.27 -8.23
N VAL A 58 3.72 -28.11 -8.13
CA VAL A 58 3.84 -27.02 -9.13
C VAL A 58 5.05 -26.12 -8.85
N TYR A 59 5.53 -26.09 -7.61
CA TYR A 59 6.68 -25.30 -7.17
C TYR A 59 7.92 -25.64 -8.00
N GLN A 60 8.22 -26.93 -8.21
CA GLN A 60 9.39 -27.32 -9.00
C GLN A 60 9.33 -26.74 -10.42
N GLN A 61 8.15 -26.74 -11.05
CA GLN A 61 7.95 -26.15 -12.38
C GLN A 61 8.16 -24.63 -12.36
N ALA A 62 7.65 -23.94 -11.33
CA ALA A 62 7.82 -22.50 -11.18
C ALA A 62 9.28 -22.10 -10.87
N TYR A 63 9.95 -22.87 -10.01
CA TYR A 63 11.34 -22.67 -9.60
C TYR A 63 12.31 -22.80 -10.78
N TYR A 64 12.13 -23.83 -11.61
CA TYR A 64 12.96 -24.04 -12.80
C TYR A 64 12.56 -23.17 -14.00
N SER A 65 11.44 -22.45 -13.93
CA SER A 65 11.11 -21.51 -15.00
C SER A 65 12.11 -20.36 -14.99
N LYS A 66 12.69 -20.09 -16.16
CA LYS A 66 13.58 -18.94 -16.37
C LYS A 66 12.80 -17.63 -16.58
N ASN A 67 11.47 -17.69 -16.66
CA ASN A 67 10.61 -16.55 -16.93
C ASN A 67 9.72 -16.25 -15.71
N GLU A 68 9.79 -15.01 -15.22
CA GLU A 68 8.97 -14.53 -14.10
C GLU A 68 7.47 -14.70 -14.38
N ASP A 69 6.99 -14.31 -15.57
CA ASP A 69 5.58 -14.40 -15.93
C ASP A 69 5.05 -15.84 -15.89
N GLU A 70 5.88 -16.79 -16.31
CA GLU A 70 5.52 -18.21 -16.32
C GLU A 70 5.45 -18.75 -14.89
N GLY A 71 6.45 -18.45 -14.04
CA GLY A 71 6.44 -18.78 -12.61
C GLY A 71 5.22 -18.20 -11.88
N ILE A 72 4.88 -16.93 -12.15
CA ILE A 72 3.67 -16.28 -11.64
C ILE A 72 2.42 -17.06 -12.09
N SER A 73 2.33 -17.45 -13.37
CA SER A 73 1.15 -18.14 -13.91
C SER A 73 0.84 -19.47 -13.22
N TYR A 74 1.89 -20.16 -12.74
CA TYR A 74 1.82 -21.38 -11.96
C TYR A 74 1.39 -21.12 -10.51
N LEU A 75 2.07 -20.20 -9.83
CA LEU A 75 1.93 -20.01 -8.39
C LEU A 75 0.84 -19.03 -7.97
N ALA A 76 0.57 -17.97 -8.74
CA ALA A 76 -0.40 -16.93 -8.38
C ALA A 76 -1.79 -17.51 -8.11
N LYS A 77 -2.20 -18.50 -8.94
CA LYS A 77 -3.44 -19.22 -8.74
C LYS A 77 -3.44 -19.93 -7.38
N LEU A 78 -2.33 -20.47 -6.91
CA LEU A 78 -2.30 -21.29 -5.70
C LEU A 78 -2.06 -20.49 -4.42
N LEU A 79 -1.37 -19.35 -4.52
CA LEU A 79 -0.89 -18.55 -3.40
C LEU A 79 -1.64 -17.24 -3.17
N LEU A 80 -2.54 -16.83 -4.07
CA LEU A 80 -3.33 -15.59 -3.93
C LEU A 80 -4.77 -15.84 -3.48
N PRO A 81 -5.42 -14.85 -2.85
CA PRO A 81 -6.86 -14.81 -2.71
C PRO A 81 -7.55 -14.94 -4.07
N ARG A 82 -8.68 -15.65 -4.10
CA ARG A 82 -9.48 -15.81 -5.32
C ARG A 82 -10.90 -15.31 -5.09
N GLY A 83 -11.37 -14.43 -5.97
CA GLY A 83 -12.73 -13.94 -6.02
C GLY A 83 -13.66 -14.78 -6.91
N GLU A 84 -14.98 -14.61 -6.73
CA GLU A 84 -16.00 -15.30 -7.53
C GLU A 84 -15.98 -14.91 -9.02
N ILE A 85 -15.50 -13.71 -9.38
CA ILE A 85 -15.39 -13.30 -10.78
C ILE A 85 -14.51 -14.26 -11.59
N ALA A 86 -13.33 -14.58 -11.06
CA ALA A 86 -12.42 -15.49 -11.74
C ALA A 86 -12.90 -16.95 -11.65
N HIS A 87 -13.67 -17.29 -10.61
CA HIS A 87 -14.06 -18.67 -10.30
C HIS A 87 -15.45 -18.76 -9.65
N LYS A 88 -16.54 -18.61 -10.42
CA LYS A 88 -17.92 -18.52 -9.90
C LYS A 88 -18.30 -19.56 -8.82
N LYS A 89 -17.83 -20.81 -8.93
CA LYS A 89 -18.18 -21.91 -7.99
C LYS A 89 -17.18 -22.15 -6.86
N LYS A 90 -16.03 -21.46 -6.86
CA LYS A 90 -14.91 -21.75 -5.94
C LYS A 90 -14.22 -20.51 -5.37
N GLY A 91 -14.55 -19.33 -5.87
CA GLY A 91 -14.03 -18.06 -5.39
C GLY A 91 -14.70 -17.64 -4.09
N THR A 92 -14.06 -16.71 -3.39
CA THR A 92 -14.62 -16.03 -2.23
C THR A 92 -15.52 -14.90 -2.71
N SER A 93 -16.71 -14.80 -2.13
CA SER A 93 -17.64 -13.74 -2.47
C SER A 93 -17.08 -12.35 -2.13
N LEU A 94 -17.61 -11.32 -2.79
CA LEU A 94 -17.34 -9.89 -2.57
C LEU A 94 -15.91 -9.41 -2.89
N ILE A 95 -14.98 -10.30 -3.23
CA ILE A 95 -13.60 -9.93 -3.55
C ILE A 95 -13.22 -10.28 -4.98
N THR A 96 -12.14 -9.69 -5.46
CA THR A 96 -11.48 -10.04 -6.72
C THR A 96 -9.98 -9.78 -6.62
N THR A 97 -9.22 -10.42 -7.50
CA THR A 97 -7.77 -10.25 -7.60
C THR A 97 -7.45 -9.78 -9.01
N LYS A 98 -6.74 -8.66 -9.14
CA LYS A 98 -6.36 -8.08 -10.43
C LYS A 98 -4.84 -8.07 -10.57
N PRO A 99 -4.30 -8.45 -11.73
CA PRO A 99 -2.89 -8.25 -12.03
C PRO A 99 -2.61 -6.77 -12.33
N GLU A 100 -1.35 -6.36 -12.15
CA GLU A 100 -0.80 -5.09 -12.61
C GLU A 100 -1.61 -3.83 -12.23
N LEU A 101 -2.10 -3.80 -10.99
CA LEU A 101 -3.00 -2.73 -10.57
C LEU A 101 -2.23 -1.42 -10.34
N ASN A 102 -2.47 -0.42 -11.18
CA ASN A 102 -1.86 0.90 -11.01
C ASN A 102 -2.54 1.70 -9.88
N LEU A 103 -1.89 1.82 -8.73
CA LEU A 103 -2.37 2.67 -7.64
C LEU A 103 -2.17 4.15 -8.01
N LYS A 104 -3.09 5.04 -7.64
CA LYS A 104 -2.97 6.46 -7.96
C LYS A 104 -1.90 7.16 -7.13
N GLU A 105 -1.09 7.98 -7.78
CA GLU A 105 0.00 8.75 -7.17
C GLU A 105 -0.47 9.74 -6.09
N THR A 106 -1.72 10.21 -6.15
CA THR A 106 -2.31 11.12 -5.15
C THR A 106 -2.34 10.54 -3.73
N TRP A 107 -2.20 9.22 -3.60
CA TRP A 107 -2.19 8.51 -2.33
C TRP A 107 -0.79 8.08 -1.87
N VAL A 108 0.23 8.30 -2.69
CA VAL A 108 1.61 7.99 -2.31
C VAL A 108 2.04 8.92 -1.16
N PRO A 109 2.70 8.42 -0.11
CA PRO A 109 3.24 9.27 0.95
C PRO A 109 4.10 10.41 0.39
N ILE A 110 3.90 11.61 0.91
CA ILE A 110 4.64 12.79 0.51
C ILE A 110 5.59 13.21 1.63
N THR A 111 6.76 13.70 1.26
CA THR A 111 7.67 14.35 2.22
C THR A 111 7.37 15.84 2.29
N GLY A 112 7.32 16.40 3.50
CA GLY A 112 7.27 17.85 3.71
C GLY A 112 8.61 18.53 3.42
N SER A 113 9.70 17.77 3.31
CA SER A 113 11.05 18.30 3.11
C SER A 113 11.37 18.51 1.63
N LYS A 114 11.57 19.79 1.25
CA LYS A 114 12.06 20.15 -0.09
C LYS A 114 13.41 19.50 -0.39
N THR A 115 14.30 19.42 0.61
CA THR A 115 15.62 18.81 0.49
C THR A 115 15.54 17.33 0.12
N ILE A 116 14.66 16.57 0.79
CA ILE A 116 14.43 15.15 0.47
C ILE A 116 13.95 15.02 -0.98
N LYS A 117 12.98 15.84 -1.39
CA LYS A 117 12.47 15.82 -2.76
C LYS A 117 13.54 16.18 -3.80
N THR A 118 14.42 17.13 -3.50
CA THR A 118 15.54 17.50 -4.39
C THR A 118 16.57 16.38 -4.50
N TYR A 119 16.90 15.70 -3.40
CA TYR A 119 17.93 14.67 -3.37
C TYR A 119 17.44 13.33 -3.94
N PHE A 120 16.25 12.89 -3.53
CA PHE A 120 15.73 11.56 -3.88
C PHE A 120 14.72 11.57 -5.05
N GLY A 121 14.16 12.73 -5.41
CA GLY A 121 13.03 12.81 -6.33
C GLY A 121 11.74 12.18 -5.75
N SER A 122 10.64 12.21 -6.52
CA SER A 122 9.38 11.58 -6.12
C SER A 122 9.49 10.06 -6.08
N LEU A 123 8.74 9.41 -5.18
CA LEU A 123 8.53 7.96 -5.22
C LEU A 123 7.86 7.56 -6.54
N PHE A 124 8.16 6.36 -7.05
CA PHE A 124 7.50 5.85 -8.24
C PHE A 124 6.02 5.55 -7.97
N ARG A 125 5.24 5.51 -9.05
CA ARG A 125 3.86 5.04 -8.97
C ARG A 125 3.82 3.59 -8.47
N PRO A 126 3.09 3.30 -7.38
CA PRO A 126 2.95 1.94 -6.88
C PRO A 126 2.11 1.09 -7.84
N LYS A 127 2.61 -0.11 -8.13
CA LYS A 127 2.03 -1.06 -9.08
C LYS A 127 2.33 -2.46 -8.54
N PRO A 128 1.51 -2.98 -7.60
CA PRO A 128 1.59 -4.38 -7.22
C PRO A 128 1.34 -5.28 -8.44
N ASP A 129 2.13 -6.34 -8.58
CA ASP A 129 1.93 -7.34 -9.63
C ASP A 129 0.54 -7.97 -9.52
N HIS A 130 0.07 -8.19 -8.29
CA HIS A 130 -1.30 -8.58 -8.02
C HIS A 130 -1.85 -7.84 -6.80
N ALA A 131 -3.11 -7.46 -6.85
CA ALA A 131 -3.83 -6.89 -5.73
C ALA A 131 -5.20 -7.55 -5.56
N ALA A 132 -5.52 -7.96 -4.34
CA ALA A 132 -6.84 -8.42 -3.96
C ALA A 132 -7.56 -7.33 -3.16
N GLY A 133 -8.81 -7.08 -3.54
CA GLY A 133 -9.69 -6.09 -2.93
C GLY A 133 -11.15 -6.42 -3.21
N TYR A 134 -12.03 -5.49 -2.88
CA TYR A 134 -13.46 -5.66 -3.08
C TYR A 134 -13.84 -5.40 -4.54
N VAL A 135 -14.71 -6.25 -5.07
CA VAL A 135 -15.21 -6.17 -6.44
C VAL A 135 -16.09 -4.92 -6.65
N SER A 136 -16.04 -4.28 -7.82
CA SER A 136 -16.99 -3.21 -8.14
C SER A 136 -18.38 -3.76 -8.52
N ALA A 137 -19.44 -2.99 -8.30
CA ALA A 137 -20.81 -3.38 -8.62
C ALA A 137 -20.95 -3.72 -10.11
N SER A 138 -20.29 -2.94 -10.99
CA SER A 138 -20.26 -3.20 -12.43
C SER A 138 -19.64 -4.56 -12.77
N ASP A 139 -18.53 -4.92 -12.12
CA ASP A 139 -17.84 -6.18 -12.36
C ASP A 139 -18.65 -7.35 -11.78
N ALA A 140 -19.27 -7.17 -10.62
CA ALA A 140 -20.12 -8.16 -9.97
C ALA A 140 -21.40 -8.44 -10.78
N GLU A 141 -22.07 -7.39 -11.26
CA GLU A 141 -23.28 -7.46 -12.09
C GLU A 141 -23.01 -8.25 -13.39
N ARG A 142 -21.92 -7.92 -14.08
CA ARG A 142 -21.51 -8.58 -15.34
C ARG A 142 -21.40 -10.10 -15.21
N VAL A 143 -21.03 -10.61 -14.03
CA VAL A 143 -20.90 -12.05 -13.78
C VAL A 143 -21.99 -12.63 -12.88
N SER A 144 -22.98 -11.81 -12.50
CA SER A 144 -24.11 -12.16 -11.64
C SER A 144 -23.70 -12.69 -10.25
N VAL A 145 -22.83 -11.95 -9.57
CA VAL A 145 -22.42 -12.23 -8.18
C VAL A 145 -22.71 -11.03 -7.27
N ALA A 146 -22.63 -11.22 -5.95
CA ALA A 146 -22.90 -10.15 -5.00
C ALA A 146 -21.82 -9.06 -5.04
N ALA A 147 -22.26 -7.81 -4.96
CA ALA A 147 -21.39 -6.65 -4.80
C ALA A 147 -21.23 -6.29 -3.30
N PRO A 148 -20.03 -5.83 -2.87
CA PRO A 148 -19.76 -5.39 -1.51
C PRO A 148 -20.43 -4.05 -1.19
N PHE A 149 -20.68 -3.23 -2.21
CA PHE A 149 -21.23 -1.89 -2.12
C PHE A 149 -22.39 -1.74 -3.11
N THR A 150 -23.37 -0.94 -2.74
CA THR A 150 -24.46 -0.49 -3.61
C THR A 150 -23.96 0.54 -4.62
N GLY A 151 -24.73 0.78 -5.69
CA GLY A 151 -24.38 1.81 -6.69
C GLY A 151 -24.26 3.22 -6.09
N GLU A 152 -25.07 3.56 -5.08
CA GLU A 152 -24.97 4.83 -4.36
C GLU A 152 -23.68 4.95 -3.55
N GLU A 153 -23.30 3.88 -2.85
CA GLU A 153 -22.05 3.82 -2.10
C GLU A 153 -20.84 3.92 -3.04
N GLU A 154 -20.86 3.24 -4.20
CA GLU A 154 -19.79 3.35 -5.19
C GLU A 154 -19.67 4.75 -5.79
N ALA A 155 -20.78 5.45 -6.00
CA ALA A 155 -20.74 6.85 -6.45
C ALA A 155 -20.01 7.75 -5.45
N LEU A 156 -20.13 7.49 -4.15
CA LEU A 156 -19.35 8.18 -3.11
C LEU A 156 -17.88 7.77 -3.16
N LEU A 157 -17.59 6.47 -3.25
CA LEU A 157 -16.23 5.92 -3.30
C LEU A 157 -15.44 6.40 -4.52
N ASN A 158 -16.10 6.61 -5.66
CA ASN A 158 -15.46 7.05 -6.90
C ASN A 158 -14.73 8.39 -6.77
N ARG A 159 -15.15 9.25 -5.83
CA ARG A 159 -14.48 10.53 -5.51
C ARG A 159 -13.15 10.35 -4.79
N MET A 160 -12.92 9.17 -4.21
CA MET A 160 -11.74 8.83 -3.40
C MET A 160 -11.10 7.52 -3.83
N LYS A 161 -11.30 7.06 -5.07
CA LYS A 161 -10.80 5.76 -5.52
C LYS A 161 -9.26 5.72 -5.53
N LEU A 162 -8.69 4.65 -4.97
CA LEU A 162 -7.25 4.35 -5.00
C LEU A 162 -6.81 3.78 -6.34
N ALA A 163 -7.64 2.94 -6.94
CA ALA A 163 -7.45 2.31 -8.23
C ALA A 163 -8.79 2.17 -8.95
N ASP A 164 -8.77 1.89 -10.24
CA ASP A 164 -9.97 1.87 -11.07
C ASP A 164 -10.70 0.52 -11.10
N GLN A 165 -10.01 -0.57 -10.75
CA GLN A 165 -10.52 -1.93 -10.97
C GLN A 165 -10.97 -2.67 -9.71
N ILE A 166 -10.56 -2.19 -8.52
CA ILE A 166 -10.93 -2.77 -7.21
C ILE A 166 -11.08 -1.66 -6.17
N HIS A 167 -11.93 -1.90 -5.18
CA HIS A 167 -12.07 -1.05 -4.01
C HIS A 167 -11.25 -1.59 -2.84
N PHE A 168 -10.63 -0.68 -2.07
CA PHE A 168 -9.88 -0.95 -0.83
C PHE A 168 -9.09 -2.27 -0.84
N PRO A 169 -7.96 -2.32 -1.59
CA PRO A 169 -7.08 -3.48 -1.56
C PRO A 169 -6.70 -3.82 -0.11
N PHE A 170 -6.77 -5.10 0.24
CA PHE A 170 -6.40 -5.60 1.57
C PHE A 170 -5.23 -6.59 1.51
N PHE A 171 -4.88 -7.05 0.30
CA PHE A 171 -3.75 -7.92 0.06
C PHE A 171 -3.05 -7.56 -1.25
N THR A 172 -1.72 -7.45 -1.26
CA THR A 172 -0.92 -7.28 -2.49
C THR A 172 0.19 -8.31 -2.59
N ALA A 173 0.67 -8.57 -3.81
CA ALA A 173 1.80 -9.44 -4.06
C ALA A 173 2.80 -8.79 -5.01
N GLN A 174 4.07 -9.03 -4.73
CA GLN A 174 5.21 -8.74 -5.59
C GLN A 174 5.96 -10.05 -5.85
N TRP A 175 6.22 -10.34 -7.11
CA TRP A 175 6.87 -11.56 -7.55
C TRP A 175 8.26 -11.24 -8.08
N LYS A 176 9.15 -12.21 -7.98
CA LYS A 176 10.46 -12.21 -8.61
C LYS A 176 10.77 -13.60 -9.10
N SER A 177 11.42 -13.70 -10.25
CA SER A 177 12.02 -14.98 -10.66
C SER A 177 13.30 -15.24 -9.87
N GLN A 178 13.56 -16.50 -9.53
CA GLN A 178 14.79 -16.86 -8.82
C GLN A 178 16.05 -16.63 -9.67
N GLY A 179 15.95 -16.84 -10.99
CA GLY A 179 17.04 -16.60 -11.94
C GLY A 179 17.19 -15.14 -12.39
N GLY A 180 16.34 -14.24 -11.91
CA GLY A 180 16.37 -12.82 -12.26
C GLY A 180 17.46 -12.06 -11.51
N ALA A 181 17.80 -10.86 -12.01
CA ALA A 181 18.70 -9.94 -11.30
C ALA A 181 18.05 -9.34 -10.04
N GLU A 182 16.72 -9.42 -9.94
CA GLU A 182 15.95 -8.85 -8.85
C GLU A 182 15.54 -9.93 -7.83
N SER A 183 15.91 -9.75 -6.56
CA SER A 183 15.55 -10.65 -5.45
C SER A 183 14.37 -10.16 -4.60
N HIS A 184 14.02 -10.90 -3.54
CA HIS A 184 13.13 -10.44 -2.45
C HIS A 184 13.44 -9.02 -1.95
N LEU A 185 14.69 -8.55 -2.02
CA LEU A 185 15.01 -7.16 -1.66
C LEU A 185 14.25 -6.14 -2.52
N HIS A 186 14.18 -6.36 -3.84
CA HIS A 186 13.47 -5.48 -4.77
C HIS A 186 11.96 -5.57 -4.55
N ALA A 187 11.44 -6.79 -4.42
CA ALA A 187 10.03 -7.04 -4.13
C ALA A 187 9.58 -6.37 -2.82
N ARG A 188 10.43 -6.39 -1.78
CA ARG A 188 10.15 -5.73 -0.49
C ARG A 188 10.06 -4.21 -0.63
N VAL A 189 10.97 -3.59 -1.38
CA VAL A 189 10.94 -2.15 -1.63
C VAL A 189 9.66 -1.76 -2.37
N GLN A 190 9.27 -2.52 -3.40
CA GLN A 190 8.04 -2.29 -4.14
C GLN A 190 6.80 -2.51 -3.24
N GLY A 191 6.76 -3.62 -2.51
CA GLY A 191 5.67 -3.97 -1.61
C GLY A 191 5.49 -2.97 -0.46
N ALA A 192 6.56 -2.42 0.09
CA ALA A 192 6.53 -1.38 1.12
C ALA A 192 5.87 -0.09 0.61
N ARG A 193 6.22 0.33 -0.62
CA ARG A 193 5.63 1.49 -1.27
C ARG A 193 4.15 1.27 -1.58
N ASP A 194 3.79 0.08 -2.06
CA ASP A 194 2.39 -0.29 -2.33
C ASP A 194 1.57 -0.23 -1.04
N GLY A 195 2.04 -0.89 0.03
CA GLY A 195 1.38 -0.95 1.33
C GLY A 195 1.22 0.43 1.97
N ALA A 196 2.27 1.26 1.95
CA ALA A 196 2.21 2.62 2.48
C ALA A 196 1.17 3.48 1.73
N THR A 197 1.06 3.32 0.41
CA THR A 197 0.07 4.02 -0.41
C THR A 197 -1.36 3.57 -0.05
N ILE A 198 -1.58 2.27 0.11
CA ILE A 198 -2.88 1.70 0.49
C ILE A 198 -3.29 2.20 1.89
N ILE A 199 -2.39 2.18 2.87
CA ILE A 199 -2.71 2.64 4.23
C ILE A 199 -2.99 4.13 4.27
N ASN A 200 -2.22 4.94 3.53
CA ASN A 200 -2.48 6.38 3.43
C ASN A 200 -3.88 6.66 2.85
N HIS A 201 -4.28 5.91 1.82
CA HIS A 201 -5.63 5.96 1.27
C HIS A 201 -6.69 5.58 2.30
N MET A 202 -6.53 4.44 2.99
CA MET A 202 -7.45 3.98 4.03
C MET A 202 -7.62 5.03 5.15
N ASN A 203 -6.50 5.56 5.66
CA ASN A 203 -6.50 6.59 6.69
C ASN A 203 -7.27 7.85 6.24
N LYS A 204 -6.96 8.37 5.04
CA LYS A 204 -7.65 9.54 4.49
C LYS A 204 -9.14 9.30 4.26
N PHE A 205 -9.53 8.10 3.84
CA PHE A 205 -10.93 7.70 3.72
C PHE A 205 -11.67 7.79 5.06
N PHE A 206 -11.15 7.17 6.10
CA PHE A 206 -11.80 7.21 7.41
C PHE A 206 -11.78 8.60 8.06
N VAL A 207 -10.69 9.37 7.89
CA VAL A 207 -10.63 10.77 8.34
C VAL A 207 -11.70 11.61 7.64
N ALA A 208 -11.87 11.46 6.32
CA ALA A 208 -12.94 12.14 5.58
C ALA A 208 -14.34 11.75 6.06
N ALA A 209 -14.51 10.52 6.54
CA ALA A 209 -15.74 10.02 7.14
C ALA A 209 -15.94 10.47 8.60
N ALA A 210 -15.00 11.20 9.21
CA ALA A 210 -14.97 11.47 10.66
C ALA A 210 -15.16 10.19 11.50
N HIS A 211 -14.56 9.08 11.04
CA HIS A 211 -14.64 7.79 11.69
C HIS A 211 -13.43 7.59 12.58
N ASN A 212 -13.64 7.15 13.82
CA ASN A 212 -12.54 6.85 14.73
C ASN A 212 -11.81 5.60 14.25
N THR A 213 -10.55 5.73 13.87
CA THR A 213 -9.74 4.65 13.32
C THR A 213 -8.71 4.16 14.29
N LYS A 214 -8.56 2.85 14.34
CA LYS A 214 -7.43 2.17 14.94
C LYS A 214 -6.46 1.68 13.86
N PRO A 215 -5.19 1.40 14.20
CA PRO A 215 -4.25 0.81 13.26
C PRO A 215 -4.78 -0.45 12.56
N VAL A 216 -5.49 -1.33 13.29
CA VAL A 216 -6.11 -2.54 12.72
C VAL A 216 -7.14 -2.24 11.62
N ASP A 217 -7.80 -1.08 11.64
CA ASP A 217 -8.81 -0.71 10.65
C ASP A 217 -8.19 -0.29 9.31
N THR A 218 -6.93 0.14 9.35
CA THR A 218 -6.21 0.68 8.19
C THR A 218 -5.05 -0.20 7.74
N CYS A 219 -4.73 -1.26 8.48
CA CYS A 219 -3.61 -2.14 8.17
C CYS A 219 -3.79 -2.85 6.81
N HIS A 220 -2.65 -3.22 6.24
CA HIS A 220 -2.58 -3.89 4.94
C HIS A 220 -1.66 -5.12 5.04
N PHE A 221 -1.93 -6.15 4.24
CA PHE A 221 -1.07 -7.32 4.16
C PHE A 221 -0.46 -7.42 2.77
N SER A 222 0.80 -7.81 2.67
CA SER A 222 1.40 -8.10 1.37
C SER A 222 2.24 -9.35 1.42
N MET A 223 2.48 -9.94 0.26
CA MET A 223 3.49 -10.99 0.11
C MET A 223 4.56 -10.60 -0.90
N THR A 224 5.76 -11.12 -0.70
CA THR A 224 6.76 -11.25 -1.75
C THR A 224 7.01 -12.72 -2.03
N CYS A 225 7.25 -13.09 -3.28
CA CYS A 225 7.58 -14.46 -3.66
C CYS A 225 8.70 -14.48 -4.70
N ASP A 226 9.75 -15.25 -4.45
CA ASP A 226 10.88 -15.45 -5.38
C ASP A 226 10.85 -16.82 -6.06
N MET A 227 9.66 -17.42 -6.19
CA MET A 227 9.39 -18.78 -6.67
C MET A 227 9.91 -19.92 -5.79
N ASP A 228 10.78 -19.63 -4.81
CA ASP A 228 11.30 -20.58 -3.83
C ASP A 228 10.61 -20.42 -2.46
N SER A 229 10.43 -19.17 -2.05
CA SER A 229 9.82 -18.83 -0.77
C SER A 229 8.78 -17.72 -0.89
N VAL A 230 7.86 -17.70 0.07
CA VAL A 230 6.90 -16.63 0.29
C VAL A 230 7.24 -15.92 1.59
N GLN A 231 7.21 -14.60 1.57
CA GLN A 231 7.35 -13.76 2.75
C GLN A 231 6.10 -12.90 2.88
N LEU A 232 5.36 -13.09 3.97
CA LEU A 232 4.14 -12.37 4.30
C LEU A 232 4.46 -11.23 5.26
N TYR A 233 3.91 -10.06 4.98
CA TYR A 233 4.14 -8.82 5.69
C TYR A 233 2.84 -8.21 6.19
N VAL A 234 2.92 -7.53 7.32
CA VAL A 234 1.90 -6.58 7.77
C VAL A 234 2.42 -5.17 7.59
N HIS A 235 1.51 -4.26 7.24
CA HIS A 235 1.77 -2.85 7.11
C HIS A 235 0.83 -2.06 8.00
N TRP A 236 1.33 -1.01 8.63
CA TRP A 236 0.51 -0.06 9.38
C TRP A 236 1.11 1.35 9.34
N ARG A 237 0.30 2.34 9.72
CA ARG A 237 0.73 3.73 9.86
C ARG A 237 0.80 4.08 11.34
N ASP A 238 1.81 4.86 11.67
CA ASP A 238 2.00 5.46 12.99
C ASP A 238 2.32 6.95 12.85
N ILE A 239 2.19 7.69 13.95
CA ILE A 239 2.65 9.07 14.08
C ILE A 239 3.77 9.08 15.11
N SER A 240 4.98 9.48 14.71
CA SER A 240 6.09 9.59 15.64
C SER A 240 5.82 10.64 16.73
N SER A 241 6.64 10.63 17.79
CA SER A 241 6.64 11.66 18.83
C SER A 241 6.81 13.09 18.29
N GLU A 242 7.42 13.23 17.11
CA GLU A 242 7.62 14.50 16.39
C GLU A 242 6.42 14.89 15.51
N GLY A 243 5.33 14.12 15.53
CA GLY A 243 4.16 14.35 14.70
C GLY A 243 4.33 13.94 13.23
N LEU A 244 5.40 13.19 12.90
CA LEU A 244 5.68 12.76 11.53
C LEU A 244 5.00 11.43 11.23
N GLU A 245 4.37 11.33 10.06
CA GLU A 245 3.79 10.08 9.59
C GLU A 245 4.87 9.05 9.30
N ARG A 246 4.70 7.83 9.82
CA ARG A 246 5.54 6.68 9.54
C ARG A 246 4.69 5.53 9.00
N TYR A 247 5.20 4.84 8.00
CA TYR A 247 4.55 3.71 7.35
C TYR A 247 5.46 2.50 7.54
N HIS A 248 5.04 1.56 8.36
CA HIS A 248 5.83 0.39 8.72
C HIS A 248 5.43 -0.81 7.86
N MET A 249 6.41 -1.63 7.52
CA MET A 249 6.24 -2.96 6.94
C MET A 249 7.11 -3.94 7.72
N GLU A 250 6.51 -4.94 8.36
CA GLU A 250 7.25 -5.98 9.11
C GLU A 250 6.90 -7.38 8.61
N LEU A 251 7.92 -8.24 8.57
CA LEU A 251 7.78 -9.66 8.22
C LEU A 251 7.03 -10.38 9.34
N ILE A 252 5.93 -11.06 9.01
CA ILE A 252 5.14 -11.85 9.98
C ILE A 252 5.23 -13.35 9.74
N LYS A 253 5.50 -13.79 8.50
CA LYS A 253 5.69 -15.21 8.19
C LYS A 253 6.60 -15.41 6.99
N ARG A 254 7.50 -16.39 7.07
CA ARG A 254 8.22 -16.96 5.92
C ARG A 254 7.70 -18.36 5.68
N THR A 255 7.65 -18.76 4.42
CA THR A 255 7.17 -20.07 3.99
C THR A 255 8.00 -20.56 2.82
N TRP A 256 8.64 -21.72 2.97
CA TRP A 256 9.30 -22.43 1.89
C TRP A 256 8.25 -23.18 1.08
N LEU A 257 8.28 -23.03 -0.25
CA LEU A 257 7.24 -23.61 -1.12
C LEU A 257 7.40 -25.11 -1.34
N GLU A 258 8.61 -25.64 -1.10
CA GLU A 258 8.88 -27.07 -1.12
C GLU A 258 8.27 -27.81 0.08
N GLU A 259 8.07 -27.12 1.21
CA GLU A 259 7.61 -27.69 2.47
C GLU A 259 6.07 -27.66 2.57
N PRO A 260 5.36 -28.79 2.39
CA PRO A 260 3.91 -28.79 2.32
C PRO A 260 3.25 -28.34 3.62
N THR A 261 3.89 -28.59 4.77
CA THR A 261 3.43 -28.16 6.09
C THR A 261 3.48 -26.63 6.22
N GLU A 262 4.54 -25.97 5.75
CA GLU A 262 4.63 -24.52 5.78
C GLU A 262 3.64 -23.87 4.81
N VAL A 263 3.49 -24.43 3.61
CA VAL A 263 2.48 -23.99 2.63
C VAL A 263 1.07 -24.11 3.21
N LYS A 264 0.79 -25.20 3.92
CA LYS A 264 -0.50 -25.41 4.61
C LYS A 264 -0.78 -24.28 5.59
N ASP A 265 0.22 -23.90 6.39
CA ASP A 265 0.10 -22.82 7.37
C ASP A 265 -0.08 -21.45 6.70
N TYR A 266 0.72 -21.15 5.67
CA TYR A 266 0.56 -19.92 4.89
C TYR A 266 -0.87 -19.79 4.34
N LYS A 267 -1.42 -20.87 3.78
CA LYS A 267 -2.78 -20.85 3.21
C LYS A 267 -3.85 -20.68 4.26
N ARG A 268 -3.67 -21.25 5.45
CA ARG A 268 -4.55 -21.00 6.59
C ARG A 268 -4.56 -19.51 6.96
N VAL A 269 -3.38 -18.92 7.15
CA VAL A 269 -3.24 -17.48 7.44
C VAL A 269 -3.89 -16.63 6.35
N LEU A 270 -3.62 -16.93 5.08
CA LEU A 270 -4.20 -16.19 3.94
C LEU A 270 -5.73 -16.25 3.94
N ARG A 271 -6.32 -17.41 4.23
CA ARG A 271 -7.78 -17.54 4.34
C ARG A 271 -8.35 -16.75 5.50
N ASN A 272 -7.64 -16.70 6.63
CA ASN A 272 -8.05 -15.91 7.78
C ASN A 272 -7.97 -14.39 7.49
N ILE A 273 -6.95 -13.94 6.76
CA ILE A 273 -6.88 -12.56 6.22
C ILE A 273 -8.10 -12.26 5.35
N VAL A 274 -8.43 -13.17 4.41
CA VAL A 274 -9.59 -13.00 3.52
C VAL A 274 -10.90 -12.97 4.32
N HIS A 275 -11.06 -13.84 5.31
CA HIS A 275 -12.23 -13.88 6.17
C HIS A 275 -12.39 -12.58 6.97
N TRP A 276 -11.32 -12.08 7.58
CA TRP A 276 -11.31 -10.79 8.26
C TRP A 276 -11.67 -9.64 7.31
N ALA A 277 -11.11 -9.67 6.09
CA ALA A 277 -11.38 -8.67 5.08
C ALA A 277 -12.86 -8.63 4.67
N THR A 278 -13.51 -9.78 4.50
CA THR A 278 -14.92 -9.87 4.08
C THR A 278 -15.92 -9.76 5.22
N THR A 279 -15.46 -9.77 6.47
CA THR A 279 -16.30 -9.59 7.66
C THR A 279 -15.99 -8.25 8.34
N THR A 280 -15.10 -8.27 9.33
CA THR A 280 -14.81 -7.16 10.24
C THR A 280 -14.36 -5.90 9.49
N ARG A 281 -13.42 -6.04 8.55
CA ARG A 281 -12.91 -4.88 7.79
C ARG A 281 -14.00 -4.27 6.90
N LEU A 282 -14.74 -5.10 6.16
CA LEU A 282 -15.79 -4.62 5.25
C LEU A 282 -16.92 -3.92 6.01
N GLU A 283 -17.33 -4.48 7.15
CA GLU A 283 -18.36 -3.86 7.99
C GLU A 283 -17.90 -2.49 8.52
N ASN A 284 -16.64 -2.38 8.92
CA ASN A 284 -16.08 -1.11 9.37
C ASN A 284 -16.04 -0.06 8.24
N ILE A 285 -15.71 -0.46 7.02
CA ILE A 285 -15.76 0.41 5.83
C ILE A 285 -17.20 0.87 5.54
N ARG A 286 -18.19 -0.03 5.63
CA ARG A 286 -19.61 0.33 5.45
C ARG A 286 -20.10 1.31 6.52
N CYS A 287 -19.74 1.09 7.78
CA CYS A 287 -20.01 2.04 8.86
C CYS A 287 -19.42 3.43 8.56
N ALA A 288 -18.18 3.49 8.05
CA ALA A 288 -17.56 4.75 7.66
C ALA A 288 -18.23 5.40 6.43
N LEU A 289 -18.72 4.61 5.46
CA LEU A 289 -19.46 5.12 4.31
C LEU A 289 -20.74 5.84 4.71
N VAL A 290 -21.50 5.27 5.67
CA VAL A 290 -22.69 5.93 6.23
C VAL A 290 -22.34 7.29 6.84
N LYS A 291 -21.24 7.36 7.59
CA LYS A 291 -20.77 8.64 8.16
C LYS A 291 -20.32 9.63 7.10
N LEU A 292 -19.57 9.18 6.09
CA LEU A 292 -19.10 10.01 4.98
C LEU A 292 -20.28 10.65 4.22
N ARG A 293 -21.35 9.89 3.99
CA ARG A 293 -22.60 10.40 3.39
C ARG A 293 -23.20 11.52 4.24
N ASN A 294 -23.25 11.36 5.56
CA ASN A 294 -23.80 12.37 6.48
C ASN A 294 -22.94 13.64 6.55
N VAL A 295 -21.60 13.49 6.54
CA VAL A 295 -20.66 14.62 6.48
C VAL A 295 -20.87 15.42 5.19
N ASN A 296 -20.99 14.75 4.05
CA ASN A 296 -21.23 15.40 2.76
C ASN A 296 -22.59 16.12 2.71
N ALA A 297 -23.65 15.50 3.22
CA ALA A 297 -24.98 16.13 3.30
C ALA A 297 -24.98 17.39 4.18
N SER A 298 -24.25 17.36 5.30
CA SER A 298 -24.13 18.49 6.22
C SER A 298 -23.39 19.68 5.58
N ARG A 299 -22.32 19.41 4.82
CA ARG A 299 -21.58 20.44 4.09
C ARG A 299 -22.46 21.15 3.05
N LEU A 300 -23.27 20.40 2.29
CA LEU A 300 -24.17 20.98 1.29
C LEU A 300 -25.23 21.90 1.91
N ARG A 301 -25.76 21.57 3.09
CA ARG A 301 -26.71 22.43 3.84
C ARG A 301 -26.05 23.70 4.39
N SER A 302 -24.78 23.62 4.80
CA SER A 302 -24.05 24.80 5.30
C SER A 302 -23.75 25.81 4.19
N THR A 303 -23.52 25.35 2.95
CA THR A 303 -23.28 26.23 1.80
C THR A 303 -24.54 26.93 1.29
N SER A 304 -25.73 26.33 1.44
CA SER A 304 -26.99 26.93 1.00
C SER A 304 -27.55 28.00 1.94
N ASN A 305 -27.10 28.01 3.21
CA ASN A 305 -27.60 28.94 4.23
C ASN A 305 -26.67 30.14 4.48
N SER A 306 -25.64 30.33 3.66
CA SER A 306 -24.88 31.59 3.65
C SER A 306 -25.76 32.71 3.07
N PRO A 307 -26.15 33.74 3.84
CA PRO A 307 -26.87 34.86 3.29
C PRO A 307 -25.97 35.51 2.24
N MET A 308 -26.47 35.72 1.02
CA MET A 308 -25.86 36.64 0.06
C MET A 308 -25.83 38.03 0.71
N LYS A 309 -24.78 38.32 1.48
CA LYS A 309 -24.51 39.66 2.00
C LYS A 309 -24.18 40.54 0.80
N ASN A 310 -25.17 41.34 0.41
CA ASN A 310 -25.06 42.63 -0.26
C ASN A 310 -23.97 42.72 -1.34
N MET A 311 -24.33 42.36 -2.57
CA MET A 311 -23.72 43.04 -3.72
C MET A 311 -24.00 44.54 -3.57
N PRO A 312 -22.97 45.41 -3.49
CA PRO A 312 -23.20 46.83 -3.60
C PRO A 312 -23.71 47.13 -5.02
N SER A 313 -24.90 47.75 -5.07
CA SER A 313 -25.45 48.40 -6.25
C SER A 313 -24.42 49.39 -6.80
N VAL A 314 -23.96 49.16 -8.02
CA VAL A 314 -23.06 50.05 -8.74
C VAL A 314 -23.91 51.24 -9.22
N THR A 315 -23.88 52.33 -8.46
CA THR A 315 -24.28 53.65 -8.95
C THR A 315 -23.19 54.20 -9.86
N ALA A 316 -23.61 54.66 -11.04
CA ALA A 316 -22.79 55.28 -12.05
C ALA A 316 -22.16 56.60 -11.56
N SER A 317 -20.86 56.75 -11.77
CA SER A 317 -20.18 58.05 -11.81
C SER A 317 -18.97 58.00 -12.76
N SER A 318 -18.98 58.97 -13.67
CA SER A 318 -18.09 59.25 -14.79
C SER A 318 -16.62 59.52 -14.41
N PRO A 319 -15.69 59.60 -15.39
CA PRO A 319 -14.27 59.35 -15.17
C PRO A 319 -13.50 60.61 -14.81
N SER A 320 -12.60 60.50 -13.83
CA SER A 320 -11.52 61.46 -13.61
C SER A 320 -10.18 60.74 -13.58
N SER A 321 -9.37 61.07 -14.58
CA SER A 321 -7.96 60.77 -14.74
C SER A 321 -7.10 61.24 -13.57
N SER A 322 -6.31 60.34 -12.97
CA SER A 322 -5.04 60.73 -12.36
C SER A 322 -4.09 59.54 -12.19
N SER A 323 -2.98 59.65 -12.89
CA SER A 323 -1.68 58.98 -12.74
C SER A 323 -1.21 58.82 -11.29
N SER A 324 -0.62 57.65 -10.95
CA SER A 324 0.46 57.47 -9.95
C SER A 324 0.89 55.99 -9.90
N ARG A 325 2.00 55.63 -10.53
CA ARG A 325 3.32 55.29 -9.92
C ARG A 325 3.33 54.08 -8.97
N ILE A 326 3.94 53.02 -9.48
CA ILE A 326 4.38 51.80 -8.79
C ILE A 326 5.61 52.11 -7.92
N PRO A 327 5.67 51.71 -6.64
CA PRO A 327 6.93 51.58 -5.92
C PRO A 327 7.52 50.16 -6.08
N PRO A 328 8.86 50.01 -6.18
CA PRO A 328 9.52 48.71 -6.32
C PRO A 328 9.70 48.01 -4.97
N VAL A 329 9.62 46.68 -4.99
CA VAL A 329 9.90 45.78 -3.86
C VAL A 329 11.41 45.51 -3.76
N PRO A 330 12.03 45.58 -2.57
CA PRO A 330 13.45 45.26 -2.39
C PRO A 330 13.71 43.75 -2.27
N ALA A 331 14.86 43.33 -2.81
CA ALA A 331 15.37 41.96 -2.78
C ALA A 331 15.83 41.52 -1.37
N PRO A 332 15.65 40.25 -0.96
CA PRO A 332 16.25 39.73 0.25
C PRO A 332 17.69 39.27 0.02
N GLY A 333 18.57 39.70 0.93
CA GLY A 333 20.01 39.51 0.91
C GLY A 333 20.49 38.07 1.13
N LEU A 334 21.71 37.84 0.66
CA LEU A 334 22.51 36.64 0.90
C LEU A 334 22.77 36.48 2.40
N GLY A 335 22.20 35.42 2.99
CA GLY A 335 22.62 34.87 4.26
C GLY A 335 23.57 33.69 4.03
N THR A 336 24.74 33.78 4.63
CA THR A 336 25.83 32.80 4.68
C THR A 336 25.40 31.45 5.27
N LEU A 337 25.77 30.36 4.61
CA LEU A 337 25.61 28.98 5.10
C LEU A 337 26.69 28.65 6.14
N PRO A 338 26.37 27.94 7.25
CA PRO A 338 27.36 27.40 8.15
C PRO A 338 27.96 26.09 7.60
N THR A 339 29.29 26.03 7.67
CA THR A 339 30.15 24.88 7.36
C THR A 339 29.86 23.72 8.30
N PHE A 340 29.46 22.56 7.77
CA PHE A 340 29.32 21.33 8.55
C PHE A 340 30.64 20.57 8.62
N HIS A 341 31.06 20.25 9.85
CA HIS A 341 32.22 19.43 10.16
C HIS A 341 32.05 17.98 9.64
N GLN A 342 33.14 17.44 9.10
CA GLN A 342 33.31 16.04 8.72
C GLN A 342 32.95 15.08 9.86
N LEU A 343 32.04 14.15 9.59
CA LEU A 343 31.88 12.94 10.39
C LEU A 343 32.86 11.88 9.92
N SER A 344 33.60 11.31 10.86
CA SER A 344 34.58 10.23 10.69
C SER A 344 33.95 8.95 10.11
N PRO A 345 34.74 8.10 9.41
CA PRO A 345 34.26 6.86 8.83
C PRO A 345 34.03 5.78 9.91
N PRO A 346 33.07 4.84 9.71
CA PRO A 346 32.90 3.72 10.63
C PRO A 346 33.94 2.62 10.43
N LEU A 347 34.30 2.02 11.56
CA LEU A 347 35.23 0.93 11.78
C LEU A 347 34.96 -0.31 10.92
N SER A 348 36.03 -0.83 10.32
CA SER A 348 36.09 -2.15 9.69
C SER A 348 35.80 -3.26 10.69
N ILE A 349 34.79 -4.09 10.41
CA ILE A 349 34.53 -5.32 11.15
C ILE A 349 35.30 -6.45 10.46
N ASP A 350 36.29 -6.96 11.18
CA ASP A 350 37.11 -8.12 10.80
C ASP A 350 36.31 -9.41 11.06
N VAL A 351 35.94 -10.13 10.00
CA VAL A 351 35.22 -11.40 10.10
C VAL A 351 36.23 -12.53 9.99
N GLY A 352 36.68 -13.04 11.13
CA GLY A 352 37.53 -14.21 11.23
C GLY A 352 36.83 -15.46 10.67
N VAL A 353 37.30 -15.94 9.52
CA VAL A 353 36.89 -17.22 8.92
C VAL A 353 37.59 -18.36 9.66
N LYS A 354 36.84 -19.11 10.48
CA LYS A 354 37.31 -20.32 11.14
C LYS A 354 37.03 -21.54 10.25
N LYS A 355 38.06 -21.98 9.52
CA LYS A 355 38.06 -23.17 8.65
C LYS A 355 37.98 -24.43 9.51
N ARG A 356 36.89 -25.22 9.43
CA ARG A 356 36.83 -26.57 9.99
C ARG A 356 37.37 -27.56 8.95
N ARG A 357 38.40 -28.32 9.34
CA ARG A 357 38.82 -29.57 8.68
C ARG A 357 37.72 -30.61 8.88
N MET A 358 37.33 -31.29 7.81
CA MET A 358 36.76 -32.64 7.90
C MET A 358 37.93 -33.61 7.85
N ASP A 359 38.03 -34.46 8.86
CA ASP A 359 38.86 -35.66 8.81
C ASP A 359 37.96 -36.82 8.36
N GLU A 360 38.54 -37.65 7.48
CA GLU A 360 37.98 -38.87 6.92
C GLU A 360 37.86 -39.96 8.00
N GLY A 361 36.79 -40.75 7.89
CA GLY A 361 36.54 -41.99 8.63
C GLY A 361 35.55 -42.85 7.87
#